data_AF-A0A349W0Y2-F1
#
_entry.id   AF-A0A349W0Y2-F1
#
_cell.length_a   1.000
_cell.length_b   1.000
_cell.length_c   1.000
_cell.angle_alpha   90.00
_cell.angle_beta   90.00
_cell.angle_gamma   90.00
#
_symmetry.space_group_name_H-M   'P 1'
#
loop_
_entity.id
_entity.type
_entity.pdbx_description
1 polymer ?
#
loop_
_entity_poly.entity_id
_entity_poly.type
_entity_poly.pdbx_seq_one_letter_code
_entity_poly.pdbx_strand_id
1 'polypeptide(L)'
;AGADAVKVGIGPGSICTTRIIAGVGVPQLYAVYEVAKALKGTGVPLIADGGIKQTGDIAKAIAAGASTIMAGSLFAGVEEAPGETIIYEGRKFKSYRGMGSIEAMEKGSKDRYFQDVEDDIKKLVPEGIVGRVPYKGTLAEVVYQYIGGLRASMGYCGAATIERLQEAQFVRITGAGLRESHPHNISITKEAPNYNSRG
;
A
#
# COMPACT_ATOMS: atom_id res chain seq x y z
N ALA A 1 22.85 4.01 14.10
CA ALA A 1 21.41 3.91 14.42
C ALA A 1 20.96 2.48 14.74
N GLY A 2 21.58 1.42 14.18
CA GLY A 2 21.42 0.04 14.69
C GLY A 2 20.03 -0.59 14.54
N ALA A 3 19.25 -0.16 13.55
CA ALA A 3 17.90 -0.68 13.32
C ALA A 3 17.93 -2.11 12.73
N ASP A 4 17.08 -2.99 13.26
CA ASP A 4 16.96 -4.39 12.79
C ASP A 4 16.14 -4.55 11.50
N ALA A 5 15.40 -3.51 11.09
CA ALA A 5 14.66 -3.49 9.82
C ALA A 5 14.50 -2.05 9.33
N VAL A 6 14.37 -1.87 8.01
CA VAL A 6 14.12 -0.56 7.39
C VAL A 6 12.75 -0.55 6.73
N LYS A 7 11.89 0.37 7.16
CA LYS A 7 10.57 0.60 6.55
C LYS A 7 10.66 1.70 5.49
N VAL A 8 10.28 1.38 4.27
CA VAL A 8 10.48 2.22 3.09
C VAL A 8 9.13 2.69 2.52
N GLY A 9 8.96 4.00 2.43
CA GLY A 9 7.84 4.62 1.71
C GLY A 9 7.60 6.06 2.14
N ILE A 10 7.80 7.00 1.21
CA ILE A 10 7.47 8.43 1.40
C ILE A 10 6.46 8.87 0.33
N GLY A 11 5.25 9.15 0.79
CA GLY A 11 4.13 9.54 -0.05
C GLY A 11 3.40 8.47 -0.89
N PRO A 12 3.61 7.14 -0.78
CA PRO A 12 2.90 6.17 -1.63
C PRO A 12 1.52 5.77 -1.08
N GLY A 13 1.18 6.13 0.15
CA GLY A 13 -0.05 5.71 0.82
C GLY A 13 -1.30 6.26 0.12
N SER A 14 -2.36 5.45 0.05
CA SER A 14 -3.63 5.81 -0.61
C SER A 14 -4.36 7.01 0.02
N ILE A 15 -4.05 7.32 1.27
CA ILE A 15 -4.59 8.41 2.08
C ILE A 15 -3.56 9.53 2.33
N CYS A 16 -2.37 9.42 1.74
CA CYS A 16 -1.27 10.33 1.97
C CYS A 16 -1.25 11.42 0.90
N THR A 17 -1.08 12.68 1.32
CA THR A 17 -0.99 13.84 0.43
C THR A 17 0.39 14.49 0.47
N THR A 18 1.37 13.93 1.19
CA THR A 18 2.76 14.44 1.32
C THR A 18 3.37 14.85 -0.02
N ARG A 19 3.22 14.03 -1.08
CA ARG A 19 3.78 14.37 -2.41
C ARG A 19 3.16 15.62 -3.02
N ILE A 20 1.91 15.90 -2.70
CA ILE A 20 1.14 17.01 -3.26
C ILE A 20 1.34 18.26 -2.41
N ILE A 21 1.26 18.12 -1.09
CA ILE A 21 1.32 19.24 -0.15
C ILE A 21 2.76 19.71 0.08
N ALA A 22 3.69 18.78 0.32
CA ALA A 22 5.09 19.10 0.58
C ALA A 22 5.97 19.02 -0.68
N GLY A 23 5.49 18.44 -1.77
CA GLY A 23 6.30 18.21 -2.98
C GLY A 23 7.38 17.13 -2.82
N VAL A 24 7.32 16.34 -1.74
CA VAL A 24 8.36 15.36 -1.37
C VAL A 24 7.87 13.93 -1.55
N GLY A 25 8.66 13.09 -2.22
CA GLY A 25 8.44 11.66 -2.29
C GLY A 25 9.19 10.97 -3.42
N VAL A 26 9.20 9.65 -3.39
CA VAL A 26 9.89 8.81 -4.39
C VAL A 26 8.95 7.70 -4.85
N PRO A 27 8.80 7.43 -6.16
CA PRO A 27 8.01 6.29 -6.65
C PRO A 27 8.38 4.99 -5.94
N GLN A 28 7.38 4.29 -5.40
CA GLN A 28 7.61 3.27 -4.36
C GLN A 28 8.49 2.12 -4.82
N LEU A 29 8.29 1.63 -6.04
CA LEU A 29 9.09 0.52 -6.58
C LEU A 29 10.58 0.90 -6.69
N TYR A 30 10.86 2.15 -7.10
CA TYR A 30 12.22 2.67 -7.17
C TYR A 30 12.82 2.88 -5.77
N ALA A 31 12.04 3.41 -4.82
CA ALA A 31 12.48 3.59 -3.43
C ALA A 31 12.86 2.24 -2.78
N VAL A 32 12.00 1.22 -2.93
CA VAL A 32 12.27 -0.13 -2.43
C VAL A 32 13.54 -0.69 -3.07
N TYR A 33 13.68 -0.58 -4.38
CA TYR A 33 14.84 -1.08 -5.11
C TYR A 33 16.16 -0.43 -4.69
N GLU A 34 16.21 0.91 -4.58
CA GLU A 34 17.43 1.61 -4.19
C GLU A 34 17.81 1.34 -2.72
N VAL A 35 16.83 1.26 -1.82
CA VAL A 35 17.12 0.90 -0.41
C VAL A 35 17.55 -0.56 -0.30
N ALA A 36 16.93 -1.48 -1.04
CA ALA A 36 17.36 -2.88 -1.08
C ALA A 36 18.82 -3.03 -1.57
N LYS A 37 19.23 -2.24 -2.58
CA LYS A 37 20.63 -2.17 -3.02
C LYS A 37 21.55 -1.68 -1.92
N ALA A 38 21.16 -0.63 -1.20
CA ALA A 38 21.95 -0.08 -0.10
C ALA A 38 22.08 -1.06 1.10
N LEU A 39 21.07 -1.90 1.33
CA LEU A 39 21.05 -2.90 2.41
C LEU A 39 21.69 -4.24 2.01
N LYS A 40 22.10 -4.41 0.75
CA LYS A 40 22.66 -5.69 0.28
C LYS A 40 23.89 -6.09 1.11
N GLY A 41 23.87 -7.31 1.64
CA GLY A 41 24.95 -7.88 2.45
C GLY A 41 24.94 -7.47 3.93
N THR A 42 24.02 -6.60 4.35
CA THR A 42 23.90 -6.17 5.76
C THR A 42 23.11 -7.15 6.62
N GLY A 43 22.27 -8.00 6.01
CA GLY A 43 21.32 -8.86 6.71
C GLY A 43 20.08 -8.15 7.24
N VAL A 44 19.97 -6.82 7.06
CA VAL A 44 18.83 -6.03 7.53
C VAL A 44 17.65 -6.13 6.54
N PRO A 45 16.48 -6.68 6.94
CA PRO A 45 15.30 -6.77 6.09
C PRO A 45 14.65 -5.41 5.80
N LEU A 46 13.91 -5.39 4.68
CA LEU A 46 13.20 -4.22 4.20
C LEU A 46 11.68 -4.45 4.22
N ILE A 47 10.93 -3.48 4.72
CA ILE A 47 9.47 -3.45 4.72
C ILE A 47 8.99 -2.41 3.70
N ALA A 48 8.30 -2.84 2.64
CA ALA A 48 7.70 -1.90 1.68
C ALA A 48 6.34 -1.40 2.19
N ASP A 49 6.26 -0.13 2.56
CA ASP A 49 5.09 0.47 3.23
C ASP A 49 4.30 1.41 2.32
N GLY A 50 3.07 1.02 2.01
CA GLY A 50 2.11 1.83 1.25
C GLY A 50 2.15 1.63 -0.27
N GLY A 51 1.04 2.01 -0.92
CA GLY A 51 0.89 1.94 -2.38
C GLY A 51 0.45 0.58 -2.96
N ILE A 52 0.24 -0.43 -2.12
CA ILE A 52 -0.28 -1.74 -2.55
C ILE A 52 -1.77 -1.63 -2.86
N LYS A 53 -2.15 -1.85 -4.12
CA LYS A 53 -3.55 -1.77 -4.58
C LYS A 53 -4.11 -3.12 -4.98
N GLN A 54 -3.28 -3.94 -5.61
CA GLN A 54 -3.65 -5.26 -6.12
C GLN A 54 -2.67 -6.33 -5.67
N THR A 55 -3.06 -7.59 -5.79
CA THR A 55 -2.27 -8.73 -5.33
C THR A 55 -0.87 -8.77 -5.98
N GLY A 56 -0.79 -8.42 -7.27
CA GLY A 56 0.48 -8.36 -8.00
C GLY A 56 1.45 -7.28 -7.49
N ASP A 57 0.99 -6.26 -6.78
CA ASP A 57 1.89 -5.22 -6.25
C ASP A 57 2.74 -5.76 -5.08
N ILE A 58 2.24 -6.74 -4.33
CA ILE A 58 3.02 -7.44 -3.29
C ILE A 58 4.20 -8.16 -3.94
N ALA A 59 3.94 -8.91 -5.02
CA ALA A 59 4.98 -9.64 -5.73
C ALA A 59 6.03 -8.69 -6.32
N LYS A 60 5.61 -7.55 -6.89
CA LYS A 60 6.54 -6.52 -7.39
C LYS A 60 7.39 -5.90 -6.28
N ALA A 61 6.79 -5.60 -5.12
CA ALA A 61 7.54 -5.05 -3.98
C ALA A 61 8.59 -6.04 -3.47
N ILE A 62 8.23 -7.32 -3.34
CA ILE A 62 9.15 -8.39 -2.94
C ILE A 62 10.24 -8.58 -4.01
N ALA A 63 9.87 -8.69 -5.29
CA ALA A 63 10.85 -8.82 -6.37
C ALA A 63 11.80 -7.62 -6.49
N ALA A 64 11.41 -6.43 -6.01
CA ALA A 64 12.27 -5.27 -5.92
C ALA A 64 13.23 -5.29 -4.71
N GLY A 65 13.16 -6.30 -3.84
CA GLY A 65 14.07 -6.51 -2.71
C GLY A 65 13.43 -6.35 -1.32
N ALA A 66 12.12 -6.16 -1.22
CA ALA A 66 11.45 -6.16 0.09
C ALA A 66 11.35 -7.58 0.67
N SER A 67 11.53 -7.70 1.99
CA SER A 67 11.28 -8.93 2.74
C SER A 67 9.80 -9.09 3.08
N THR A 68 9.13 -7.97 3.39
CA THR A 68 7.71 -7.92 3.74
C THR A 68 7.07 -6.65 3.19
N ILE A 69 5.74 -6.61 3.21
CA ILE A 69 4.96 -5.42 2.88
C ILE A 69 4.19 -4.94 4.10
N MET A 70 3.87 -3.64 4.13
CA MET A 70 2.91 -3.04 5.05
C MET A 70 1.80 -2.36 4.23
N ALA A 71 0.56 -2.65 4.57
CA ALA A 71 -0.60 -2.15 3.84
C ALA A 71 -1.70 -1.67 4.80
N GLY A 72 -2.28 -0.49 4.51
CA GLY A 72 -3.41 0.07 5.26
C GLY A 72 -4.74 -0.18 4.56
N SER A 73 -4.98 0.47 3.41
CA SER A 73 -6.25 0.38 2.66
C SER A 73 -6.64 -1.03 2.24
N LEU A 74 -5.67 -1.94 2.14
CA LEU A 74 -5.91 -3.35 1.90
C LEU A 74 -6.79 -3.95 3.01
N PHE A 75 -6.45 -3.66 4.27
CA PHE A 75 -7.11 -4.20 5.46
C PHE A 75 -8.19 -3.28 6.04
N ALA A 76 -8.19 -1.97 5.74
CA ALA A 76 -9.11 -1.03 6.38
C ALA A 76 -10.62 -1.34 6.20
N GLY A 77 -10.98 -2.12 5.18
CA GLY A 77 -12.35 -2.54 4.89
C GLY A 77 -12.76 -3.88 5.48
N VAL A 78 -11.87 -4.60 6.19
CA VAL A 78 -12.22 -5.90 6.77
C VAL A 78 -13.01 -5.75 8.07
N GLU A 79 -13.76 -6.77 8.44
CA GLU A 79 -14.57 -6.80 9.67
C GLU A 79 -13.72 -6.49 10.91
N GLU A 80 -12.53 -7.08 11.01
CA GLU A 80 -11.60 -6.98 12.14
C GLU A 80 -10.93 -5.60 12.25
N ALA A 81 -10.97 -4.79 11.20
CA ALA A 81 -10.40 -3.45 11.25
C ALA A 81 -11.20 -2.55 12.21
N PRO A 82 -10.57 -1.60 12.91
CA PRO A 82 -11.31 -0.63 13.70
C PRO A 82 -12.14 0.31 12.80
N GLY A 83 -13.12 1.00 13.39
CA GLY A 83 -13.95 1.99 12.70
C GLY A 83 -15.35 1.48 12.34
N GLU A 84 -16.27 2.42 12.17
CA GLU A 84 -17.68 2.12 11.94
C GLU A 84 -17.96 1.62 10.52
N THR A 85 -18.89 0.67 10.42
CA THR A 85 -19.45 0.26 9.13
C THR A 85 -20.53 1.26 8.72
N ILE A 86 -20.30 1.93 7.60
CA ILE A 86 -21.15 2.99 7.05
C ILE A 86 -21.95 2.40 5.88
N ILE A 87 -23.26 2.63 5.85
CA ILE A 87 -24.07 2.36 4.66
C ILE A 87 -24.15 3.62 3.82
N TYR A 88 -23.74 3.53 2.57
CA TYR A 88 -23.83 4.64 1.62
C TYR A 88 -24.24 4.12 0.24
N GLU A 89 -25.26 4.74 -0.37
CA GLU A 89 -25.83 4.32 -1.65
C GLU A 89 -26.12 2.80 -1.70
N GLY A 90 -26.65 2.25 -0.59
CA GLY A 90 -27.00 0.84 -0.47
C GLY A 90 -25.81 -0.13 -0.36
N ARG A 91 -24.57 0.36 -0.24
CA ARG A 91 -23.35 -0.45 -0.08
C ARG A 91 -22.70 -0.22 1.28
N LYS A 92 -22.03 -1.25 1.81
CA LYS A 92 -21.26 -1.19 3.07
C LYS A 92 -19.86 -0.66 2.82
N PHE A 93 -19.41 0.24 3.68
CA PHE A 93 -18.07 0.83 3.70
C PHE A 93 -17.52 0.86 5.13
N LYS A 94 -16.22 1.09 5.29
CA LYS A 94 -15.59 1.44 6.57
C LYS A 94 -14.81 2.74 6.45
N SER A 95 -14.76 3.51 7.54
CA SER A 95 -13.93 4.72 7.63
C SER A 95 -12.45 4.39 7.55
N TYR A 96 -11.67 5.15 6.77
CA TYR A 96 -10.22 4.99 6.67
C TYR A 96 -9.54 6.36 6.55
N ARG A 97 -8.53 6.63 7.37
CA ARG A 97 -7.92 7.97 7.47
C ARG A 97 -6.40 7.98 7.53
N GLY A 98 -5.84 9.02 6.90
CA GLY A 98 -4.48 9.52 7.04
C GLY A 98 -4.04 9.68 8.48
N MET A 99 -2.87 9.18 8.87
CA MET A 99 -2.27 9.60 10.15
C MET A 99 -1.91 11.10 10.14
N GLY A 100 -1.76 11.70 8.95
CA GLY A 100 -1.59 13.15 8.76
C GLY A 100 -2.89 13.89 8.50
N SER A 101 -4.05 13.24 8.70
CA SER A 101 -5.34 13.94 8.67
C SER A 101 -5.57 14.70 9.97
N ILE A 102 -6.37 15.77 9.92
CA ILE A 102 -6.68 16.61 11.09
C ILE A 102 -7.21 15.75 12.25
N GLU A 103 -8.20 14.90 11.99
CA GLU A 103 -8.81 14.04 13.02
C GLU A 103 -7.83 13.03 13.66
N ALA A 104 -6.78 12.65 12.94
CA ALA A 104 -5.73 11.78 13.48
C ALA A 104 -4.73 12.59 14.31
N MET A 105 -4.32 13.75 13.79
CA MET A 105 -3.39 14.67 14.47
C MET A 105 -3.96 15.19 15.79
N GLU A 106 -5.26 15.48 15.85
CA GLU A 106 -5.98 15.82 17.09
C GLU A 106 -5.86 14.72 18.15
N LYS A 107 -5.68 13.46 17.73
CA LYS A 107 -5.55 12.29 18.62
C LYS A 107 -4.09 11.87 18.84
N GLY A 108 -3.13 12.74 18.51
CA GLY A 108 -1.73 12.58 18.92
C GLY A 108 -0.76 12.07 17.86
N SER A 109 -1.06 12.23 16.57
CA SER A 109 -0.10 11.91 15.48
C SER A 109 0.67 13.11 14.92
N LYS A 110 0.67 14.26 15.62
CA LYS A 110 1.34 15.50 15.20
C LYS A 110 2.86 15.36 15.06
N ASP A 111 3.48 14.65 15.99
CA ASP A 111 4.94 14.39 16.06
C ASP A 111 5.48 13.74 14.78
N ARG A 112 4.70 12.83 14.19
CA ARG A 112 5.05 12.12 12.96
C ARG A 112 5.20 13.04 11.74
N TYR A 113 4.66 14.24 11.81
CA TYR A 113 4.69 15.25 10.76
C TYR A 113 5.44 16.51 11.18
N PHE A 114 6.20 16.46 12.29
CA PHE A 114 6.97 17.60 12.82
C PHE A 114 6.10 18.84 13.10
N GLN A 115 4.84 18.62 13.50
CA GLN A 115 3.85 19.65 13.83
C GLN A 115 3.45 19.60 15.31
N ASP A 116 4.29 19.00 16.15
CA ASP A 116 4.10 18.88 17.60
C ASP A 116 4.14 20.22 18.34
N VAL A 117 4.86 21.21 17.78
CA VAL A 117 4.95 22.57 18.32
C VAL A 117 3.73 23.46 18.02
N GLU A 118 2.79 23.00 17.19
CA GLU A 118 1.60 23.77 16.81
C GLU A 118 0.36 23.32 17.62
N ASP A 119 -0.03 24.17 18.56
CA ASP A 119 -1.20 23.94 19.42
C ASP A 119 -2.52 24.33 18.73
N ASP A 120 -2.50 25.28 17.79
CA ASP A 120 -3.71 25.69 17.06
C ASP A 120 -4.01 24.72 15.90
N ILE A 121 -5.06 23.92 16.08
CA ILE A 121 -5.54 22.96 15.07
C ILE A 121 -5.78 23.64 13.71
N LYS A 122 -6.21 24.91 13.69
CA LYS A 122 -6.47 25.65 12.44
C LYS A 122 -5.21 25.93 11.61
N LYS A 123 -4.03 25.85 12.23
CA LYS A 123 -2.73 26.08 11.58
C LYS A 123 -2.05 24.79 11.16
N LEU A 124 -2.60 23.62 11.52
CA LEU A 124 -2.08 22.34 11.05
C LEU A 124 -2.17 22.27 9.52
N VAL A 125 -1.10 21.78 8.91
CA VAL A 125 -1.01 21.53 7.47
C VAL A 125 -1.12 20.02 7.24
N PRO A 126 -2.30 19.47 6.94
CA PRO A 126 -2.51 18.04 6.88
C PRO A 126 -1.88 17.39 5.64
N GLU A 127 -1.10 16.34 5.87
CA GLU A 127 -0.51 15.49 4.85
C GLU A 127 -1.26 14.15 4.66
N GLY A 128 -2.52 14.11 5.10
CA GLY A 128 -3.40 12.99 4.85
C GLY A 128 -4.88 13.37 4.82
N ILE A 129 -5.69 12.51 4.21
CA ILE A 129 -7.15 12.70 4.07
C ILE A 129 -7.93 11.65 4.86
N VAL A 130 -9.19 11.95 5.12
CA VAL A 130 -10.18 11.01 5.63
C VAL A 130 -11.04 10.55 4.47
N GLY A 131 -11.29 9.25 4.40
CA GLY A 131 -12.12 8.66 3.36
C GLY A 131 -12.83 7.41 3.84
N ARG A 132 -13.39 6.67 2.88
CA ARG A 132 -14.05 5.39 3.13
C ARG A 132 -13.56 4.36 2.13
N VAL A 133 -13.49 3.11 2.57
CA VAL A 133 -13.16 1.96 1.73
C VAL A 133 -14.34 0.98 1.70
N PRO A 134 -14.59 0.27 0.59
CA PRO A 134 -15.63 -0.74 0.54
C PRO A 134 -15.41 -1.80 1.64
N TYR A 135 -16.49 -2.32 2.20
CA TYR A 135 -16.43 -3.47 3.10
C TYR A 135 -15.95 -4.71 2.32
N LYS A 136 -14.98 -5.45 2.88
CA LYS A 136 -14.26 -6.53 2.19
C LYS A 136 -14.51 -7.93 2.75
N GLY A 137 -15.39 -8.07 3.74
CA GLY A 137 -15.56 -9.32 4.47
C GLY A 137 -14.49 -9.47 5.56
N THR A 138 -14.08 -10.69 5.81
CA THR A 138 -13.11 -11.02 6.87
C THR A 138 -11.67 -10.82 6.41
N LEU A 139 -10.76 -10.63 7.37
CA LEU A 139 -9.33 -10.58 7.13
C LEU A 139 -8.83 -11.85 6.44
N ALA A 140 -9.31 -13.01 6.88
CA ALA A 140 -8.91 -14.31 6.37
C ALA A 140 -9.18 -14.44 4.85
N GLU A 141 -10.37 -14.04 4.39
CA GLU A 141 -10.75 -14.08 2.98
C GLU A 141 -9.86 -13.16 2.12
N VAL A 142 -9.60 -11.95 2.62
CA VAL A 142 -8.71 -11.00 1.94
C VAL A 142 -7.29 -11.55 1.86
N VAL A 143 -6.71 -12.01 2.98
CA VAL A 143 -5.35 -12.55 3.00
C VAL A 143 -5.22 -13.77 2.08
N TYR A 144 -6.22 -14.65 2.03
CA TYR A 144 -6.23 -15.80 1.13
C TYR A 144 -6.03 -15.39 -0.34
N GLN A 145 -6.76 -14.37 -0.81
CA GLN A 145 -6.64 -13.88 -2.19
C GLN A 145 -5.26 -13.26 -2.47
N TYR A 146 -4.73 -12.48 -1.53
CA TYR A 146 -3.42 -11.83 -1.70
C TYR A 146 -2.25 -12.82 -1.67
N ILE A 147 -2.30 -13.81 -0.78
CA ILE A 147 -1.33 -14.90 -0.75
C ILE A 147 -1.45 -15.77 -2.01
N GLY A 148 -2.67 -16.03 -2.50
CA GLY A 148 -2.91 -16.71 -3.77
C GLY A 148 -2.24 -15.99 -4.95
N GLY A 149 -2.39 -14.67 -5.03
CA GLY A 149 -1.73 -13.85 -6.06
C GLY A 149 -0.20 -13.87 -5.97
N LEU A 150 0.36 -13.79 -4.75
CA LEU A 150 1.80 -13.93 -4.54
C LEU A 150 2.32 -15.30 -4.98
N ARG A 151 1.65 -16.39 -4.58
CA ARG A 151 2.02 -17.76 -4.97
C ARG A 151 1.94 -17.96 -6.49
N ALA A 152 0.94 -17.39 -7.15
CA ALA A 152 0.85 -17.42 -8.61
C ALA A 152 2.03 -16.71 -9.26
N SER A 153 2.40 -15.50 -8.78
CA SER A 153 3.57 -14.78 -9.28
C SER A 153 4.88 -15.54 -9.05
N MET A 154 5.04 -16.17 -7.88
CA MET A 154 6.19 -17.03 -7.59
C MET A 154 6.27 -18.21 -8.58
N GLY A 155 5.14 -18.81 -8.93
CA GLY A 155 5.06 -19.84 -9.97
C GLY A 155 5.52 -19.34 -11.34
N TYR A 156 5.04 -18.20 -11.81
CA TYR A 156 5.48 -17.59 -13.08
C TYR A 156 6.96 -17.22 -13.09
N CYS A 157 7.51 -16.77 -11.97
CA CYS A 157 8.92 -16.41 -11.85
C CYS A 157 9.85 -17.60 -11.55
N GLY A 158 9.31 -18.82 -11.40
CA GLY A 158 10.10 -19.99 -11.01
C GLY A 158 10.77 -19.85 -9.63
N ALA A 159 10.14 -19.10 -8.71
CA ALA A 159 10.68 -18.79 -7.40
C ALA A 159 10.08 -19.69 -6.32
N ALA A 160 10.86 -20.63 -5.80
CA ALA A 160 10.42 -21.51 -4.71
C ALA A 160 10.37 -20.80 -3.35
N THR A 161 11.10 -19.69 -3.19
CA THR A 161 11.18 -18.92 -1.94
C THR A 161 11.10 -17.41 -2.21
N ILE A 162 10.92 -16.62 -1.15
CA ILE A 162 10.89 -15.16 -1.22
C ILE A 162 12.24 -14.61 -1.71
N GLU A 163 13.34 -15.18 -1.23
CA GLU A 163 14.71 -14.81 -1.63
C GLU A 163 14.89 -15.05 -3.13
N ARG A 164 14.35 -16.15 -3.66
CA ARG A 164 14.41 -16.40 -5.10
C ARG A 164 13.56 -15.42 -5.89
N LEU A 165 12.41 -14.98 -5.37
CA LEU A 165 11.58 -13.98 -6.01
C LEU A 165 12.27 -12.60 -6.06
N GLN A 166 13.09 -12.27 -5.06
CA GLN A 166 13.90 -11.04 -5.03
C GLN A 166 14.96 -10.97 -6.15
N GLU A 167 15.24 -12.07 -6.84
CA GLU A 167 16.12 -12.11 -8.01
C GLU A 167 15.36 -11.94 -9.36
N ALA A 168 14.03 -11.83 -9.31
CA ALA A 168 13.22 -11.71 -10.51
C ALA A 168 13.54 -10.45 -11.31
N GLN A 169 13.31 -10.53 -12.62
CA GLN A 169 13.60 -9.45 -13.55
C GLN A 169 12.33 -8.68 -13.89
N PHE A 170 12.48 -7.37 -14.10
CA PHE A 170 11.39 -6.49 -14.50
C PHE A 170 11.57 -6.03 -15.94
N VAL A 171 10.45 -5.82 -16.63
CA VAL A 171 10.39 -5.07 -17.88
C VAL A 171 9.59 -3.81 -17.64
N ARG A 172 10.14 -2.66 -18.04
CA ARG A 172 9.43 -1.38 -17.96
C ARG A 172 8.37 -1.32 -19.06
N ILE A 173 7.13 -1.05 -18.67
CA ILE A 173 6.01 -0.87 -19.59
C ILE A 173 5.64 0.61 -19.75
N THR A 174 4.94 0.92 -20.83
CA THR A 174 4.32 2.24 -21.06
C THR A 174 2.92 2.28 -20.44
N GLY A 175 2.29 3.46 -20.45
CA GLY A 175 0.88 3.58 -20.06
C GLY A 175 -0.08 2.76 -20.94
N ALA A 176 0.27 2.51 -22.20
CA ALA A 176 -0.49 1.61 -23.06
C ALA A 176 -0.38 0.15 -22.60
N GLY A 177 0.82 -0.30 -22.23
CA GLY A 177 1.03 -1.62 -21.64
C GLY A 177 0.32 -1.79 -20.30
N LEU A 178 0.20 -0.73 -19.50
CA LEU A 178 -0.63 -0.79 -18.28
C LEU A 178 -2.10 -0.99 -18.62
N ARG A 179 -2.64 -0.27 -19.60
CA ARG A 179 -4.03 -0.48 -20.06
C ARG A 179 -4.26 -1.88 -20.61
N GLU A 180 -3.29 -2.41 -21.37
CA GLU A 180 -3.31 -3.80 -21.86
C GLU A 180 -3.31 -4.82 -20.71
N SER A 181 -2.59 -4.53 -19.62
CA SER A 181 -2.51 -5.44 -18.46
C SER A 181 -3.84 -5.57 -17.69
N HIS A 182 -4.72 -4.58 -17.77
CA HIS A 182 -6.06 -4.63 -17.18
C HIS A 182 -7.07 -5.20 -18.18
N PRO A 183 -8.18 -5.84 -17.74
CA PRO A 183 -9.29 -6.17 -18.62
C PRO A 183 -9.74 -4.94 -19.42
N HIS A 184 -9.75 -5.06 -20.74
CA HIS A 184 -10.08 -3.98 -21.67
C HIS A 184 -11.00 -4.49 -22.79
N ASN A 185 -11.77 -3.59 -23.41
CA ASN A 185 -12.73 -3.88 -24.49
C ASN A 185 -13.88 -4.84 -24.10
N ILE A 186 -14.22 -4.93 -22.80
CA ILE A 186 -15.33 -5.72 -22.28
C ILE A 186 -16.02 -5.00 -21.10
N SER A 187 -17.28 -5.35 -20.84
CA SER A 187 -18.01 -4.92 -19.65
C SER A 187 -17.99 -6.02 -18.60
N ILE A 188 -17.48 -5.72 -17.40
CA ILE A 188 -17.47 -6.66 -16.27
C ILE A 188 -18.90 -6.80 -15.72
N THR A 189 -19.46 -8.00 -15.79
CA THR A 189 -20.81 -8.31 -15.27
C THR A 189 -20.79 -8.92 -13.87
N LYS A 190 -19.65 -9.50 -13.46
CA LYS A 190 -19.44 -10.09 -12.13
C LYS A 190 -18.05 -9.71 -11.63
N GLU A 191 -17.98 -9.12 -10.45
CA GLU A 191 -16.72 -8.73 -9.82
C GLU A 191 -15.96 -9.97 -9.32
N ALA A 192 -14.64 -9.97 -9.49
CA ALA A 192 -13.75 -10.99 -8.95
C ALA A 192 -13.22 -10.54 -7.58
N PRO A 193 -13.03 -11.45 -6.61
CA PRO A 193 -12.64 -11.10 -5.25
C PRO A 193 -11.24 -10.48 -5.14
N ASN A 194 -10.40 -10.63 -6.16
CA ASN A 194 -9.01 -10.19 -6.20
C ASN A 194 -8.75 -9.06 -7.21
N TYR A 195 -9.78 -8.54 -7.88
CA TYR A 195 -9.63 -7.50 -8.89
C TYR A 195 -10.69 -6.40 -8.74
N ASN A 196 -10.23 -5.16 -8.68
CA ASN A 196 -11.09 -3.98 -8.72
C ASN A 196 -10.52 -3.00 -9.73
N SER A 197 -11.37 -2.53 -10.66
CA SER A 197 -11.01 -1.56 -11.70
C SER A 197 -10.90 -0.12 -11.18
N ARG A 198 -11.37 0.14 -9.96
CA ARG A 198 -11.27 1.44 -9.29
C ARG A 198 -10.06 1.46 -8.35
N GLY A 199 -8.88 1.77 -8.88
CA GLY A 199 -7.66 1.95 -8.09
C GLY A 199 -6.54 2.65 -8.82
#